data_AF-B9TQ11-F1
#
_entry.id   AF-B9TQ11-F1
#
_cell.length_a   1.000
_cell.length_b   1.000
_cell.length_c   1.000
_cell.angle_alpha   90.00
_cell.angle_beta   90.00
_cell.angle_gamma   90.00
#
_symmetry.space_group_name_H-M   'P 1'
#
loop_
_entity.id
_entity.type
_entity.pdbx_description
1 polymer ?
#
loop_
_entity_poly.entity_id
_entity_poly.type
_entity_poly.pdbx_seq_one_letter_code
_entity_poly.pdbx_strand_id
1 'polypeptide(L)'
;MEKFLKPAGNKLFATLEVKAQDARMAATAASDQISRVLDVVRYGYERKNPRLSESFVAVTGGKQMYLKVPGTVGAPLQSLTAEQLSDFMERLTNLVVSDGLRQEARSRVFSTFRLYRTGSENSNFENKLVNWWTALEFMVKGSSSGAIGDGVEKAITPTVALAYMPKHLRALRTLLNELGPEIVDPTHGTPVAFGSLPLASLYSLLKDQGVRDSILAACAPRPFVHVHVKRLLGYVENP
;
A
#
# COMPACT_ATOMS: atom_id res chain seq x y z
N MET A 1 9.46 -19.33 25.40
CA MET A 1 8.29 -19.37 24.47
C MET A 1 7.01 -19.87 25.13
N GLU A 2 7.06 -20.72 26.17
CA GLU A 2 5.88 -21.18 26.94
C GLU A 2 5.02 -20.07 27.58
N LYS A 3 5.54 -18.84 27.72
CA LYS A 3 4.77 -17.68 28.20
C LYS A 3 3.66 -17.23 27.24
N PHE A 4 3.72 -17.58 25.95
CA PHE A 4 2.71 -17.16 24.96
C PHE A 4 1.52 -18.12 24.81
N LEU A 5 1.59 -19.31 25.42
CA LEU A 5 0.55 -20.35 25.34
C LEU A 5 -0.22 -20.51 26.65
N LYS A 6 -0.01 -19.63 27.63
CA LYS A 6 -0.78 -19.65 28.88
C LYS A 6 -2.00 -18.73 28.75
N PRO A 7 -3.22 -19.21 29.05
CA PRO A 7 -4.39 -18.35 29.13
C PRO A 7 -4.17 -17.35 30.27
N ALA A 8 -3.88 -16.10 29.92
CA ALA A 8 -3.72 -14.99 30.86
C ALA A 8 -4.43 -13.75 30.28
N GLY A 9 -5.42 -13.24 31.01
CA GLY A 9 -6.23 -12.08 30.62
C GLY A 9 -7.32 -12.38 29.56
N ASN A 10 -7.68 -11.37 28.75
CA ASN A 10 -8.73 -11.42 27.71
C ASN A 10 -8.34 -12.21 26.44
N LYS A 11 -7.44 -13.20 26.52
CA LYS A 11 -6.94 -13.96 25.37
C LYS A 11 -7.49 -15.38 25.39
N LEU A 12 -8.16 -15.76 24.31
CA LEU A 12 -8.63 -17.12 24.06
C LEU A 12 -7.72 -17.76 23.01
N PHE A 13 -7.38 -19.03 23.21
CA PHE A 13 -6.61 -19.81 22.26
C PHE A 13 -7.52 -20.87 21.64
N ALA A 14 -7.49 -20.95 20.31
CA ALA A 14 -8.14 -22.02 19.56
C ALA A 14 -7.03 -22.83 18.87
N THR A 15 -7.14 -24.15 18.95
CA THR A 15 -6.23 -25.07 18.25
C THR A 15 -7.01 -25.75 17.14
N LEU A 16 -6.45 -25.76 15.93
CA LEU A 16 -7.05 -26.38 14.77
C LEU A 16 -6.00 -27.27 14.09
N GLU A 17 -6.40 -28.47 13.72
CA GLU A 17 -5.61 -29.35 12.87
C GLU A 17 -6.11 -29.22 11.43
N VAL A 18 -5.21 -28.82 10.52
CA VAL A 18 -5.54 -28.53 9.13
C VAL A 18 -4.58 -29.29 8.21
N LYS A 19 -5.13 -30.02 7.24
CA LYS A 19 -4.33 -30.61 6.16
C LYS A 19 -3.94 -29.51 5.17
N ALA A 20 -2.66 -29.18 5.10
CA ALA A 20 -2.12 -28.16 4.21
C ALA A 20 -0.69 -28.49 3.78
N GLN A 21 -0.24 -27.89 2.67
CA GLN A 21 1.12 -28.10 2.15
C GLN A 21 2.18 -27.35 2.96
N ASP A 22 1.83 -26.21 3.54
CA ASP A 22 2.71 -25.42 4.40
C ASP A 22 1.94 -24.73 5.53
N ALA A 23 2.69 -24.14 6.46
CA ALA A 23 2.15 -23.44 7.62
C ALA A 23 1.33 -22.18 7.26
N ARG A 24 1.58 -21.54 6.10
CA ARG A 24 0.84 -20.36 5.65
C ARG A 24 -0.54 -20.76 5.14
N MET A 25 -0.61 -21.80 4.31
CA MET A 25 -1.88 -22.38 3.84
C MET A 25 -2.71 -22.92 5.01
N ALA A 26 -2.06 -23.60 5.97
CA ALA A 26 -2.71 -24.05 7.20
C ALA A 26 -3.35 -22.88 7.97
N ALA A 27 -2.64 -21.75 8.06
CA ALA A 27 -3.13 -20.56 8.74
C ALA A 27 -4.27 -19.85 8.03
N THR A 28 -4.24 -19.76 6.70
CA THR A 28 -5.37 -19.20 5.94
C THR A 28 -6.63 -20.04 6.17
N ALA A 29 -6.54 -21.36 6.02
CA ALA A 29 -7.67 -22.26 6.24
C ALA A 29 -8.17 -22.26 7.70
N ALA A 30 -7.25 -22.23 8.68
CA ALA A 30 -7.61 -22.11 10.09
C ALA A 30 -8.26 -20.76 10.41
N SER A 31 -7.72 -19.66 9.85
CA SER A 31 -8.27 -18.31 10.00
C SER A 31 -9.69 -18.24 9.46
N ASP A 32 -9.94 -18.77 8.27
CA ASP A 32 -11.27 -18.77 7.66
C ASP A 32 -12.28 -19.57 8.50
N GLN A 33 -11.88 -20.72 9.02
CA GLN A 33 -12.74 -21.54 9.87
C GLN A 33 -13.04 -20.87 11.22
N ILE A 34 -12.04 -20.25 11.86
CA ILE A 34 -12.24 -19.53 13.12
C ILE A 34 -13.10 -18.27 12.86
N SER A 35 -12.89 -17.54 11.77
CA SER A 35 -13.72 -16.39 11.39
C SER A 35 -15.19 -16.77 11.25
N ARG A 36 -15.52 -17.89 10.59
CA ARG A 36 -16.91 -18.37 10.51
C ARG A 36 -17.53 -18.62 11.89
N VAL A 37 -16.78 -19.20 12.83
CA VAL A 37 -17.25 -19.40 14.20
C VAL A 37 -17.43 -18.07 14.93
N LEU A 38 -16.48 -17.13 14.76
CA LEU A 38 -16.58 -15.79 15.35
C LEU A 38 -17.78 -15.01 14.82
N ASP A 39 -18.15 -15.18 13.55
CA ASP A 39 -19.34 -14.55 12.96
C ASP A 39 -20.63 -15.04 13.67
N VAL A 40 -20.72 -16.34 13.98
CA VAL A 40 -21.83 -16.91 14.77
C VAL A 40 -21.81 -16.41 16.22
N VAL A 41 -20.64 -16.37 16.85
CA VAL A 41 -20.50 -15.88 18.24
C VAL A 41 -20.86 -14.40 18.35
N ARG A 42 -20.50 -13.59 17.34
CA ARG A 42 -20.86 -12.16 17.28
C ARG A 42 -22.37 -11.93 17.27
N TYR A 43 -23.13 -12.83 16.64
CA TYR A 43 -24.59 -12.75 16.66
C TYR A 43 -25.16 -12.92 18.08
N GLY A 44 -24.55 -13.78 18.91
CA GLY A 44 -25.01 -14.03 20.28
C GLY A 44 -24.50 -13.05 21.35
N TYR A 45 -23.42 -12.31 21.09
CA TYR A 45 -22.71 -11.52 22.11
C TYR A 45 -22.32 -10.12 21.61
N GLU A 46 -23.24 -9.15 21.68
CA GLU A 46 -23.04 -7.78 21.15
C GLU A 46 -21.94 -6.96 21.87
N ARG A 47 -21.58 -7.28 23.12
CA ARG A 47 -20.81 -6.36 23.98
C ARG A 47 -19.31 -6.61 24.08
N LYS A 48 -18.79 -7.78 23.68
CA LYS A 48 -17.35 -8.09 23.68
C LYS A 48 -16.97 -9.01 22.53
N ASN A 49 -16.84 -8.45 21.33
CA ASN A 49 -16.51 -9.19 20.12
C ASN A 49 -15.07 -9.73 20.17
N PRO A 50 -14.87 -11.06 20.18
CA PRO A 50 -13.54 -11.63 20.05
C PRO A 50 -12.98 -11.26 18.67
N ARG A 51 -11.70 -10.88 18.64
CA ARG A 51 -10.95 -10.63 17.40
C ARG A 51 -9.89 -11.70 17.24
N LEU A 52 -9.77 -12.25 16.04
CA LEU A 52 -8.69 -13.15 15.69
C LEU A 52 -7.36 -12.38 15.75
N SER A 53 -6.31 -13.00 16.26
CA SER A 53 -4.97 -12.42 16.26
C SER A 53 -4.37 -12.42 14.85
N GLU A 54 -3.58 -11.40 14.51
CA GLU A 54 -2.82 -11.37 13.26
C GLU A 54 -1.63 -12.34 13.25
N SER A 55 -1.39 -13.05 14.35
CA SER A 55 -0.30 -14.00 14.50
C SER A 55 -0.79 -15.32 15.09
N PHE A 56 -0.11 -16.40 14.71
CA PHE A 56 -0.44 -17.76 15.12
C PHE A 56 0.83 -18.56 15.40
N VAL A 57 0.67 -19.69 16.08
CA VAL A 57 1.72 -20.68 16.27
C VAL A 57 1.41 -21.88 15.38
N ALA A 58 2.29 -22.15 14.41
CA ALA A 58 2.25 -23.38 13.63
C ALA A 58 3.00 -24.48 14.39
N VAL A 59 2.42 -25.67 14.46
CA VAL A 59 3.11 -26.86 14.99
C VAL A 59 3.21 -27.88 13.88
N THR A 60 4.43 -28.21 13.45
CA THR A 60 4.68 -29.19 12.37
C THR A 60 5.79 -30.14 12.81
N GLY A 61 5.48 -31.44 12.92
CA GLY A 61 6.45 -32.44 13.35
C GLY A 61 7.10 -32.15 14.72
N GLY A 62 6.33 -31.58 15.65
CA GLY A 62 6.81 -31.20 16.99
C GLY A 62 7.57 -29.86 17.05
N LYS A 63 7.92 -29.25 15.91
CA LYS A 63 8.51 -27.91 15.87
C LYS A 63 7.43 -26.84 15.90
N GLN A 64 7.62 -25.82 16.74
CA GLN A 64 6.73 -24.67 16.86
C GLN A 64 7.31 -23.46 16.12
N MET A 65 6.50 -22.77 15.32
CA MET A 65 6.89 -21.56 14.62
C MET A 65 5.85 -20.46 14.86
N TYR A 66 6.29 -19.27 15.24
CA TYR A 66 5.43 -18.10 15.35
C TYR A 66 5.39 -17.34 14.02
N LEU A 67 4.20 -17.20 13.44
CA LEU A 67 4.01 -16.65 12.10
C LEU A 67 2.84 -15.65 12.08
N LYS A 68 2.82 -14.79 11.05
CA LYS A 68 1.69 -13.90 10.78
C LYS A 68 0.68 -14.56 9.85
N VAL A 69 -0.61 -14.38 10.12
CA VAL A 69 -1.69 -14.89 9.25
C VAL A 69 -1.54 -14.23 7.86
N PRO A 70 -1.39 -15.02 6.78
CA PRO A 70 -1.30 -14.47 5.42
C PRO A 70 -2.59 -13.75 5.04
N GLY A 71 -2.50 -12.62 4.33
CA GLY A 71 -3.69 -11.91 3.82
C GLY A 71 -4.23 -10.81 4.74
N THR A 72 -3.59 -10.54 5.88
CA THR A 72 -3.68 -9.20 6.46
C THR A 72 -2.95 -8.26 5.52
N VAL A 73 -3.68 -7.63 4.59
CA VAL A 73 -3.22 -6.38 4.00
C VAL A 73 -3.05 -5.45 5.19
N GLY A 74 -1.81 -5.34 5.67
CA GLY A 74 -1.50 -4.45 6.78
C GLY A 74 -2.00 -3.08 6.39
N ALA A 75 -2.75 -2.43 7.29
CA ALA A 75 -2.95 -1.00 7.15
C ALA A 75 -1.55 -0.39 6.92
N PRO A 76 -1.35 0.45 5.89
CA PRO A 76 -0.05 1.06 5.68
C PRO A 76 0.37 1.71 7.00
N LEU A 77 1.52 1.29 7.54
CA LEU A 77 2.10 1.77 8.79
C LEU A 77 2.67 3.18 8.61
N GLN A 78 1.95 4.07 7.93
CA GLN A 78 2.30 5.47 7.87
C GLN A 78 1.71 6.11 9.13
N SER A 79 2.57 6.38 10.11
CA SER A 79 2.24 7.30 11.18
C SER A 79 2.11 8.69 10.57
N LEU A 80 0.88 9.21 10.48
CA LEU A 80 0.62 10.60 10.12
C LEU A 80 0.96 11.47 11.33
N THR A 81 1.69 12.57 11.10
CA THR A 81 1.84 13.62 12.13
C THR A 81 0.54 14.44 12.25
N ALA A 82 0.42 15.22 13.32
CA ALA A 82 -0.74 16.09 13.52
C ALA A 82 -0.87 17.12 12.39
N GLU A 83 0.27 17.64 11.90
CA GLU A 83 0.33 18.58 10.79
C GLU A 83 -0.13 17.92 9.49
N GLN A 84 0.34 16.70 9.19
CA GLN A 84 -0.09 15.96 8.00
C GLN A 84 -1.58 15.63 8.01
N LEU A 85 -2.13 15.31 9.19
CA LEU A 85 -3.57 15.08 9.34
C LEU A 85 -4.35 16.37 9.14
N SER A 86 -3.88 17.49 9.71
CA SER A 86 -4.51 18.81 9.54
C SER A 86 -4.53 19.22 8.07
N ASP A 87 -3.39 19.14 7.38
CA ASP A 87 -3.26 19.44 5.96
C ASP A 87 -4.18 18.55 5.11
N PHE A 88 -4.28 17.26 5.45
CA PHE A 88 -5.18 16.33 4.78
C PHE A 88 -6.64 16.72 4.97
N MET A 89 -7.05 17.03 6.21
CA MET A 89 -8.42 17.41 6.52
C MET A 89 -8.81 18.75 5.89
N GLU A 90 -7.88 19.71 5.83
CA GLU A 90 -8.10 20.99 5.14
C GLU A 90 -8.30 20.77 3.65
N ARG A 91 -7.43 20.01 2.99
CA ARG A 91 -7.56 19.67 1.56
C ARG A 91 -8.84 18.91 1.26
N LEU A 92 -9.21 17.95 2.12
CA LEU A 92 -10.45 17.19 1.98
C LEU A 92 -11.67 18.11 2.14
N THR A 93 -11.63 19.02 3.11
CA THR A 93 -12.72 19.99 3.34
C THR A 93 -12.83 20.93 2.15
N ASN A 94 -11.73 21.48 1.65
CA ASN A 94 -11.73 22.34 0.47
C ASN A 94 -12.25 21.61 -0.77
N LEU A 95 -11.86 20.35 -0.96
CA LEU A 95 -12.39 19.51 -2.03
C LEU A 95 -13.91 19.34 -1.88
N VAL A 96 -14.38 18.88 -0.72
CA VAL A 96 -15.79 18.58 -0.46
C VAL A 96 -16.65 19.84 -0.45
N VAL A 97 -16.16 20.98 0.03
CA VAL A 97 -16.91 22.24 0.18
C VAL A 97 -16.91 23.07 -1.09
N SER A 98 -15.89 22.96 -1.94
CA SER A 98 -15.83 23.70 -3.21
C SER A 98 -17.11 23.52 -4.04
N ASP A 99 -17.59 24.62 -4.64
CA ASP A 99 -18.81 24.68 -5.46
C ASP A 99 -18.78 23.75 -6.69
N GLY A 100 -17.63 23.16 -7.00
CA GLY A 100 -17.47 22.20 -8.11
C GLY A 100 -18.02 20.80 -7.85
N LEU A 101 -18.19 20.38 -6.58
CA LEU A 101 -18.67 19.04 -6.24
C LEU A 101 -20.14 19.07 -5.81
N ARG A 102 -21.03 18.64 -6.71
CA ARG A 102 -22.47 18.41 -6.43
C ARG A 102 -22.65 17.58 -5.15
N GLN A 103 -23.74 17.80 -4.42
CA GLN A 103 -24.06 17.09 -3.16
C GLN A 103 -23.93 15.56 -3.26
N GLU A 104 -24.30 14.98 -4.41
CA GLU A 104 -24.13 13.56 -4.72
C GLU A 104 -22.67 13.09 -4.74
N ALA A 105 -21.74 13.93 -5.20
CA ALA A 105 -20.32 13.60 -5.21
C ALA A 105 -19.73 13.63 -3.79
N ARG A 106 -20.19 14.57 -2.94
CA ARG A 106 -19.81 14.61 -1.51
C ARG A 106 -20.25 13.35 -0.77
N SER A 107 -21.51 12.93 -0.96
CA SER A 107 -22.06 11.69 -0.39
C SER A 107 -21.26 10.45 -0.82
N ARG A 108 -20.83 10.40 -2.08
CA ARG A 108 -19.99 9.32 -2.61
C ARG A 108 -18.62 9.27 -1.95
N VAL A 109 -17.94 10.41 -1.76
CA VAL A 109 -16.63 10.47 -1.08
C VAL A 109 -16.73 9.89 0.34
N PHE A 110 -17.70 10.32 1.14
CA PHE A 110 -17.87 9.79 2.50
C PHE A 110 -18.28 8.31 2.53
N SER A 111 -19.17 7.90 1.62
CA SER A 111 -19.56 6.49 1.47
C SER A 111 -18.34 5.61 1.13
N THR A 112 -17.46 6.12 0.29
CA THR A 112 -16.21 5.44 -0.11
C THR A 112 -15.27 5.28 1.08
N PHE A 113 -15.05 6.33 1.88
CA PHE A 113 -14.25 6.22 3.11
C PHE A 113 -14.86 5.23 4.11
N ARG A 114 -16.20 5.22 4.23
CA ARG A 114 -16.90 4.26 5.09
C ARG A 114 -16.66 2.82 4.64
N LEU A 115 -16.81 2.54 3.35
CA LEU A 115 -16.58 1.22 2.77
C LEU A 115 -15.11 0.79 2.91
N TYR A 116 -14.16 1.71 2.69
CA TYR A 116 -12.74 1.44 2.91
C TYR A 116 -12.44 1.04 4.36
N ARG A 117 -12.99 1.78 5.33
CA ARG A 117 -12.87 1.47 6.77
C ARG A 117 -13.52 0.12 7.12
N THR A 118 -14.72 -0.14 6.62
CA THR A 118 -15.40 -1.43 6.83
C THR A 118 -14.57 -2.59 6.27
N GLY A 119 -13.97 -2.42 5.10
CA GLY A 119 -13.06 -3.40 4.51
C GLY A 119 -11.77 -3.60 5.33
N SER A 120 -11.16 -2.52 5.82
CA SER A 120 -9.92 -2.63 6.61
C SER A 120 -10.14 -3.30 7.97
N GLU A 121 -11.28 -3.07 8.60
CA GLU A 121 -11.67 -3.65 9.89
C GLU A 121 -12.23 -5.08 9.79
N ASN A 122 -12.59 -5.56 8.60
CA ASN A 122 -13.12 -6.91 8.41
C ASN A 122 -12.02 -7.97 8.66
N SER A 123 -12.39 -9.14 9.19
CA SER A 123 -11.44 -10.25 9.38
C SER A 123 -11.40 -11.20 8.18
N ASN A 124 -12.50 -11.28 7.42
CA ASN A 124 -12.63 -12.12 6.25
C ASN A 124 -12.08 -11.38 5.01
N PHE A 125 -11.14 -12.02 4.31
CA PHE A 125 -10.44 -11.45 3.16
C PHE A 125 -11.35 -11.12 1.98
N GLU A 126 -12.28 -12.01 1.63
CA GLU A 126 -13.25 -11.80 0.55
C GLU A 126 -14.13 -10.58 0.83
N ASN A 127 -14.60 -10.46 2.07
CA ASN A 127 -15.36 -9.27 2.49
C ASN A 127 -14.52 -7.99 2.44
N LYS A 128 -13.20 -8.05 2.67
CA LYS A 128 -12.32 -6.87 2.46
C LYS A 128 -12.34 -6.46 1.00
N LEU A 129 -12.12 -7.43 0.10
CA LEU A 129 -12.05 -7.18 -1.34
C LEU A 129 -13.36 -6.63 -1.87
N VAL A 130 -14.51 -7.19 -1.47
CA VAL A 130 -15.82 -6.69 -1.87
C VAL A 130 -16.00 -5.25 -1.39
N ASN A 131 -15.73 -4.95 -0.11
CA ASN A 131 -15.88 -3.59 0.40
C ASN A 131 -14.95 -2.59 -0.30
N TRP A 132 -13.70 -2.95 -0.58
CA TRP A 132 -12.76 -2.09 -1.29
C TRP A 132 -13.09 -1.92 -2.77
N TRP A 133 -13.57 -2.98 -3.43
CA TRP A 133 -14.05 -2.89 -4.79
C TRP A 133 -15.26 -1.96 -4.88
N THR A 134 -16.27 -2.16 -4.03
CA THR A 134 -17.44 -1.27 -3.96
C THR A 134 -17.02 0.16 -3.64
N ALA A 135 -16.05 0.39 -2.75
CA ALA A 135 -15.50 1.72 -2.49
C ALA A 135 -14.96 2.38 -3.78
N LEU A 136 -14.17 1.65 -4.59
CA LEU A 136 -13.67 2.14 -5.88
C LEU A 136 -14.81 2.43 -6.87
N GLU A 137 -15.79 1.54 -6.97
CA GLU A 137 -16.94 1.77 -7.85
C GLU A 137 -17.71 3.04 -7.50
N PHE A 138 -17.95 3.29 -6.20
CA PHE A 138 -18.64 4.51 -5.74
C PHE A 138 -17.84 5.77 -6.03
N MET A 139 -16.51 5.69 -5.97
CA MET A 139 -15.62 6.82 -6.27
C MET A 139 -15.67 7.17 -7.77
N VAL A 140 -15.78 6.17 -8.64
CA VAL A 140 -15.59 6.35 -10.09
C VAL A 140 -16.89 6.45 -10.89
N LYS A 141 -18.03 6.00 -10.35
CA LYS A 141 -19.37 6.14 -10.96
C LYS A 141 -19.79 7.58 -11.33
N GLY A 142 -19.01 8.61 -10.97
CA GLY A 142 -19.29 10.01 -11.32
C GLY A 142 -18.71 10.49 -12.65
N SER A 143 -17.83 9.74 -13.30
CA SER A 143 -17.00 10.27 -14.40
C SER A 143 -17.22 9.64 -15.77
N SER A 144 -18.08 8.63 -15.94
CA SER A 144 -18.26 7.98 -17.25
C SER A 144 -19.63 7.34 -17.48
N SER A 145 -20.19 7.52 -18.68
CA SER A 145 -21.23 6.64 -19.23
C SER A 145 -20.58 5.37 -19.81
N GLY A 146 -20.73 4.23 -19.14
CA GLY A 146 -20.12 2.96 -19.53
C GLY A 146 -20.27 1.88 -18.44
N ALA A 147 -19.70 0.69 -18.66
CA ALA A 147 -19.65 -0.33 -17.62
C ALA A 147 -18.82 0.17 -16.43
N ILE A 148 -19.24 -0.16 -15.21
CA ILE A 148 -18.60 0.33 -13.97
C ILE A 148 -17.10 -0.04 -13.92
N GLY A 149 -16.75 -1.23 -14.44
CA GLY A 149 -15.37 -1.70 -14.56
C GLY A 149 -14.49 -0.77 -15.39
N ASP A 150 -14.97 -0.33 -16.56
CA ASP A 150 -14.23 0.57 -17.46
C ASP A 150 -13.93 1.92 -16.82
N GLY A 151 -14.89 2.42 -16.03
CA GLY A 151 -14.70 3.63 -15.24
C GLY A 151 -13.53 3.44 -14.28
N VAL A 152 -13.59 2.38 -13.46
CA VAL A 152 -12.56 2.06 -12.46
C VAL A 152 -11.19 1.89 -13.11
N GLU A 153 -11.06 1.16 -14.22
CA GLU A 153 -9.80 0.97 -14.95
C GLU A 153 -9.20 2.30 -15.44
N LYS A 154 -10.04 3.16 -16.04
CA LYS A 154 -9.64 4.50 -16.51
C LYS A 154 -9.20 5.42 -15.38
N ALA A 155 -9.81 5.33 -14.20
CA ALA A 155 -9.46 6.15 -13.05
C ALA A 155 -8.22 5.64 -12.29
N ILE A 156 -8.03 4.32 -12.24
CA ILE A 156 -6.90 3.69 -11.55
C ILE A 156 -5.59 4.00 -12.27
N THR A 157 -5.56 3.89 -13.59
CA THR A 157 -4.34 4.07 -14.40
C THR A 157 -3.56 5.36 -14.06
N PRO A 158 -4.16 6.58 -14.14
CA PRO A 158 -3.45 7.81 -13.80
C PRO A 158 -3.13 7.91 -12.30
N THR A 159 -4.01 7.43 -11.43
CA THR A 159 -3.80 7.48 -9.96
C THR A 159 -2.61 6.63 -9.54
N VAL A 160 -2.52 5.43 -10.11
CA VAL A 160 -1.44 4.48 -9.89
C VAL A 160 -0.15 4.97 -10.53
N ALA A 161 -0.21 5.53 -11.74
CA ALA A 161 0.94 6.17 -12.39
C ALA A 161 1.52 7.32 -11.54
N LEU A 162 0.67 8.20 -11.00
CA LEU A 162 1.08 9.29 -10.10
C LEU A 162 1.75 8.76 -8.82
N ALA A 163 1.28 7.63 -8.27
CA ALA A 163 1.88 7.01 -7.10
C ALA A 163 3.21 6.29 -7.42
N TYR A 164 3.43 5.86 -8.67
CA TYR A 164 4.64 5.16 -9.08
C TYR A 164 5.81 6.10 -9.34
N MET A 165 5.58 7.30 -9.88
CA MET A 165 6.69 8.20 -10.21
C MET A 165 7.57 8.56 -8.99
N PRO A 166 7.02 8.94 -7.82
CA PRO A 166 7.82 9.16 -6.62
C PRO A 166 8.52 7.90 -6.08
N LYS A 167 8.01 6.70 -6.37
CA LYS A 167 8.66 5.43 -6.00
C LYS A 167 9.85 5.15 -6.91
N HIS A 168 9.70 5.33 -8.22
CA HIS A 168 10.78 5.18 -9.19
C HIS A 168 11.89 6.21 -8.95
N LEU A 169 11.54 7.48 -8.68
CA LEU A 169 12.53 8.50 -8.32
C LEU A 169 13.27 8.16 -7.02
N ARG A 170 12.59 7.61 -6.00
CA ARG A 170 13.25 7.15 -4.76
C ARG A 170 14.22 6.00 -5.03
N ALA A 171 13.79 5.00 -5.78
CA ALA A 171 14.64 3.86 -6.12
C ALA A 171 15.87 4.30 -6.94
N LEU A 172 15.67 5.19 -7.91
CA LEU A 172 16.76 5.76 -8.69
C LEU A 172 17.71 6.58 -7.81
N ARG A 173 17.20 7.41 -6.90
CA ARG A 173 18.03 8.17 -5.96
C ARG A 173 18.92 7.28 -5.11
N THR A 174 18.35 6.20 -4.56
CA THR A 174 19.10 5.21 -3.78
C THR A 174 20.19 4.56 -4.64
N LEU A 175 19.83 4.13 -5.84
CA LEU A 175 20.78 3.53 -6.79
C LEU A 175 21.92 4.50 -7.16
N LEU A 176 21.62 5.76 -7.46
CA LEU A 176 22.62 6.77 -7.79
C LEU A 176 23.53 7.08 -6.59
N ASN A 177 22.97 7.12 -5.38
CA ASN A 177 23.75 7.28 -4.17
C ASN A 177 24.72 6.09 -3.92
N GLU A 178 24.32 4.87 -4.29
CA GLU A 178 25.17 3.68 -4.21
C GLU A 178 26.22 3.59 -5.33
N LEU A 179 25.86 4.02 -6.54
CA LEU A 179 26.78 4.05 -7.68
C LEU A 179 27.81 5.17 -7.58
N GLY A 180 27.51 6.23 -6.84
CA GLY A 180 28.38 7.38 -6.62
C GLY A 180 28.92 8.02 -7.91
N PRO A 181 28.10 8.25 -8.96
CA PRO A 181 28.60 8.86 -10.17
C PRO A 181 29.03 10.30 -9.88
N GLU A 182 30.17 10.72 -10.44
CA GLU A 182 30.67 12.10 -10.35
C GLU A 182 29.83 13.00 -11.27
N ILE A 183 28.61 13.31 -10.83
CA ILE A 183 27.69 14.20 -11.53
C ILE A 183 27.75 15.57 -10.87
N VAL A 184 27.97 16.59 -11.70
CA VAL A 184 27.96 17.99 -11.29
C VAL A 184 26.61 18.60 -11.67
N ASP A 185 26.00 19.34 -10.76
CA ASP A 185 24.77 20.07 -11.04
C ASP A 185 25.06 21.13 -12.12
N PRO A 186 24.41 21.09 -13.30
CA PRO A 186 24.65 22.04 -14.38
C PRO A 186 24.28 23.48 -14.01
N THR A 187 23.45 23.68 -12.98
CA THR A 187 22.98 24.99 -12.53
C THR A 187 23.95 25.66 -11.56
N HIS A 188 24.60 24.87 -10.70
CA HIS A 188 25.40 25.36 -9.58
C HIS A 188 26.87 24.99 -9.65
N GLY A 189 27.27 24.11 -10.57
CA GLY A 189 28.66 23.69 -10.74
C GLY A 189 29.21 22.87 -9.56
N THR A 190 28.34 22.36 -8.68
CA THR A 190 28.72 21.59 -7.49
C THR A 190 28.41 20.10 -7.65
N PRO A 191 29.18 19.19 -7.02
CA PRO A 191 28.87 17.76 -7.02
C PRO A 191 27.49 17.47 -6.41
N VAL A 192 26.72 16.62 -7.06
CA VAL A 192 25.36 16.27 -6.62
C VAL A 192 25.42 15.23 -5.51
N ALA A 193 24.98 15.62 -4.31
CA ALA A 193 24.77 14.70 -3.20
C ALA A 193 23.41 13.99 -3.30
N PHE A 194 23.35 12.86 -4.02
CA PHE A 194 22.09 12.13 -4.28
C PHE A 194 21.34 11.68 -3.01
N GLY A 195 22.05 11.30 -1.94
CA GLY A 195 21.42 10.79 -0.71
C GLY A 195 20.45 11.77 -0.04
N SER A 196 20.73 13.07 -0.10
CA SER A 196 19.90 14.13 0.50
C SER A 196 19.06 14.90 -0.52
N LEU A 197 19.18 14.60 -1.81
CA LEU A 197 18.51 15.37 -2.86
C LEU A 197 16.98 15.20 -2.81
N PRO A 198 16.19 16.29 -2.70
CA PRO A 198 14.72 16.21 -2.78
C PRO A 198 14.26 15.61 -4.10
N LEU A 199 13.15 14.87 -4.11
CA LEU A 199 12.67 14.18 -5.32
C LEU A 199 12.30 15.14 -6.46
N ALA A 200 11.80 16.34 -6.13
CA ALA A 200 11.50 17.37 -7.11
C ALA A 200 12.78 17.89 -7.79
N SER A 201 13.83 18.16 -7.01
CA SER A 201 15.14 18.57 -7.52
C SER A 201 15.79 17.47 -8.36
N LEU A 202 15.70 16.21 -7.91
CA LEU A 202 16.13 15.07 -8.70
C LEU A 202 15.39 15.00 -10.04
N TYR A 203 14.06 15.14 -10.04
CA TYR A 203 13.29 15.12 -11.27
C TYR A 203 13.71 16.25 -12.25
N SER A 204 13.93 17.46 -11.74
CA SER A 204 14.44 18.58 -12.55
C SER A 204 15.84 18.29 -13.11
N LEU A 205 16.74 17.71 -12.31
CA LEU A 205 18.09 17.35 -12.74
C LEU A 205 18.06 16.31 -13.88
N LEU A 206 17.14 15.34 -13.82
CA LEU A 206 16.98 14.30 -14.86
C LEU A 206 16.42 14.84 -16.19
N LYS A 207 16.00 16.10 -16.26
CA LYS A 207 15.63 16.74 -17.53
C LYS A 207 16.85 17.17 -18.34
N ASP A 208 18.01 17.32 -17.70
CA ASP A 208 19.25 17.67 -18.39
C ASP A 208 19.85 16.47 -19.13
N GLN A 209 20.14 16.65 -20.42
CA GLN A 209 20.66 15.58 -21.27
C GLN A 209 22.05 15.11 -20.82
N GLY A 210 22.94 16.02 -20.41
CA GLY A 210 24.29 15.68 -19.97
C GLY A 210 24.29 14.88 -18.67
N VAL A 211 23.38 15.22 -17.74
CA VAL A 211 23.15 14.42 -16.53
C VAL A 211 22.64 13.02 -16.89
N ARG A 212 21.66 12.90 -17.80
CA ARG A 212 21.13 11.59 -18.22
C ARG A 212 22.22 10.71 -18.83
N ASP A 213 23.04 11.26 -19.70
CA ASP A 213 24.13 10.52 -20.35
C ASP A 213 25.18 10.07 -19.34
N SER A 214 25.51 10.92 -18.36
CA SER A 214 26.43 10.59 -17.26
C SER A 214 25.88 9.47 -16.38
N ILE A 215 24.58 9.49 -16.08
CA ILE A 215 23.90 8.41 -15.34
C ILE A 215 23.94 7.10 -16.12
N LEU A 216 23.66 7.14 -17.43
CA LEU A 216 23.69 5.95 -18.27
C LEU A 216 25.11 5.37 -18.38
N ALA A 217 26.13 6.22 -18.52
CA ALA A 217 27.53 5.81 -18.52
C ALA A 217 27.91 5.13 -17.20
N ALA A 218 27.53 5.68 -16.06
CA ALA A 218 27.76 5.07 -14.75
C ALA A 218 27.03 3.72 -14.57
N CYS A 219 25.89 3.54 -15.24
CA CYS A 219 25.13 2.29 -15.23
C CYS A 219 25.63 1.26 -16.25
N ALA A 220 26.42 1.64 -17.26
CA ALA A 220 26.86 0.76 -18.34
C ALA A 220 27.53 -0.55 -17.89
N PRO A 221 28.33 -0.60 -16.80
CA PRO A 221 28.91 -1.84 -16.28
C PRO A 221 27.88 -2.85 -15.73
N ARG A 222 26.61 -2.44 -15.56
CA ARG A 222 25.53 -3.26 -14.99
C ARG A 222 24.36 -3.36 -15.99
N PRO A 223 24.38 -4.34 -16.92
CA PRO A 223 23.46 -4.40 -18.05
C PRO A 223 21.97 -4.36 -17.67
N PHE A 224 21.59 -5.08 -16.60
CA PHE A 224 20.22 -5.07 -16.10
C PHE A 224 19.79 -3.68 -15.60
N VAL A 225 20.63 -3.05 -14.78
CA VAL A 225 20.40 -1.70 -14.24
C VAL A 225 20.32 -0.69 -15.38
N HIS A 226 21.25 -0.75 -16.33
CA HIS A 226 21.31 0.13 -17.48
C HIS A 226 20.02 0.09 -18.32
N VAL A 227 19.48 -1.09 -18.63
CA VAL A 227 18.22 -1.21 -19.40
C VAL A 227 17.05 -0.56 -18.66
N HIS A 228 16.94 -0.79 -17.35
CA HIS A 228 15.83 -0.24 -16.56
C HIS A 228 15.94 1.25 -16.33
N VAL A 229 17.15 1.77 -16.07
CA VAL A 229 17.41 3.21 -15.95
C VAL A 229 17.15 3.91 -17.28
N LYS A 230 17.61 3.34 -18.41
CA LYS A 230 17.34 3.89 -19.75
C LYS A 230 15.85 3.99 -20.04
N ARG A 231 15.07 2.97 -19.71
CA ARG A 231 13.60 3.01 -19.87
C ARG A 231 12.98 4.10 -19.01
N LEU A 232 13.37 4.21 -17.74
CA LEU A 232 12.87 5.25 -16.83
C LEU A 232 13.19 6.65 -17.35
N LEU A 233 14.42 6.89 -17.80
CA LEU A 233 14.83 8.19 -18.35
C LEU A 233 14.08 8.55 -19.64
N GLY A 234 13.74 7.56 -20.47
CA GLY A 234 12.90 7.77 -21.66
C GLY A 234 11.50 8.29 -21.32
N TYR A 235 10.91 7.86 -20.19
CA TYR A 235 9.65 8.42 -19.69
C TYR A 235 9.80 9.82 -19.09
N VAL A 236 10.98 10.18 -18.58
CA VAL A 236 11.24 11.55 -18.08
C VAL A 236 11.43 12.53 -19.24
N GLU A 237 11.96 12.06 -20.36
CA GLU A 237 12.14 12.83 -21.60
C GLU A 237 10.80 13.12 -22.30
N ASN A 238 9.91 12.11 -22.38
CA ASN A 238 8.57 12.21 -22.94
C ASN A 238 7.54 11.80 -21.88
N PRO A 239 7.14 12.73 -20.99
CA PRO A 239 6.22 12.45 -19.89
C PRO A 239 4.80 12.10 -20.33
#